data_AF-A0A3F2S1I8-F1
#
_entry.id   AF-A0A3F2S1I8-F1
#
_cell.length_a   1.000
_cell.length_b   1.000
_cell.length_c   1.000
_cell.angle_alpha   90.00
_cell.angle_beta   90.00
_cell.angle_gamma   90.00
#
_symmetry.space_group_name_H-M   'P 1'
#
loop_
_entity.id
_entity.type
_entity.pdbx_description
1 polymer ?
#
loop_
_entity_poly.entity_id
_entity_poly.type
_entity_poly.pdbx_seq_one_letter_code
_entity_poly.pdbx_strand_id
1 'polypeptide(L)'
;MMALDSVSEKLRSKHVRTLELLQKTLDENVELRERVAKLQKGTLHLGQGLPRSNLSSELEDEIERLKEEHNRKVKAIEEAASAKLAEQTRAVEELTTTNSKLKNNLVTLDVALRDARETLKSEREAWKGERAQLEATISDAMKTLPPASPRRINQPPVQVELEEEKTRQRLEVELEQSRQVCFIAESARASVETRLVEVTDEFERVSKEASSQNEQIGTLQIQLAAMHEQQRVMSEELKASRQRKERPTSAASTKLLLQQSALLAQLQDMEEHHAKLQAEYQALQDRTVKLQQQLANEIAERRADAAGAGIFAIHVDLKRENFQLRAQVEELKALQKRFLTTAKKKTMSFPAL
;
A
#
# COMPACT_ATOMS: atom_id res chain seq x y z
N MET A 1 2.18 46.24 70.35
CA MET A 1 3.32 46.39 69.41
C MET A 1 3.26 45.41 68.23
N MET A 2 2.93 44.12 68.44
CA MET A 2 3.02 43.07 67.38
C MET A 2 2.08 43.22 66.16
N ALA A 3 0.94 43.90 66.27
CA ALA A 3 0.01 44.04 65.13
C ALA A 3 0.55 44.96 64.02
N LEU A 4 1.28 46.02 64.38
CA LEU A 4 1.92 46.95 63.45
C LEU A 4 3.06 46.27 62.67
N ASP A 5 3.79 45.35 63.33
CA ASP A 5 4.86 44.57 62.69
C ASP A 5 4.28 43.66 61.59
N SER A 6 3.17 42.97 61.84
CA SER A 6 2.53 42.09 60.85
C SER A 6 1.99 42.84 59.62
N VAL A 7 1.52 44.07 59.79
CA VAL A 7 1.05 44.92 58.68
C VAL A 7 2.24 45.46 57.88
N SER A 8 3.30 45.87 58.58
CA SER A 8 4.55 46.33 57.94
C SER A 8 5.23 45.20 57.14
N GLU A 9 5.18 43.97 57.63
CA GLU A 9 5.74 42.80 56.97
C GLU A 9 4.93 42.39 55.73
N LYS A 10 3.60 42.44 55.80
CA LYS A 10 2.74 42.24 54.62
C LYS A 10 2.95 43.33 53.56
N LEU A 11 3.18 44.58 53.98
CA LEU A 11 3.47 45.68 53.06
C LEU A 11 4.85 45.49 52.41
N ARG A 12 5.87 45.09 53.18
CA ARG A 12 7.20 44.73 52.66
C ARG A 12 7.11 43.57 51.67
N SER A 13 6.39 42.50 52.00
CA SER A 13 6.20 41.34 51.11
C SER A 13 5.48 41.72 49.81
N LYS A 14 4.45 42.55 49.87
CA LYS A 14 3.79 43.09 48.66
C LYS A 14 4.74 43.94 47.83
N HIS A 15 5.54 44.80 48.47
CA HIS A 15 6.50 45.64 47.77
C HIS A 15 7.59 44.82 47.08
N VAL A 16 8.13 43.81 47.75
CA VAL A 16 9.09 42.85 47.17
C VAL A 16 8.47 42.14 45.97
N ARG A 17 7.24 41.63 46.09
CA ARG A 17 6.55 40.97 44.98
C ARG A 17 6.31 41.89 43.78
N THR A 18 5.98 43.16 44.04
CA THR A 18 5.85 44.16 42.98
C THR A 18 7.19 44.44 42.30
N LEU A 19 8.28 44.52 43.07
CA LEU A 19 9.63 44.70 42.52
C LEU A 19 10.07 43.50 41.67
N GLU A 20 9.79 42.27 42.12
CA GLU A 20 10.05 41.05 41.35
C GLU A 20 9.27 41.03 40.02
N LEU A 21 7.99 41.46 40.05
CA LEU A 21 7.16 41.53 38.85
C LEU A 21 7.66 42.59 37.86
N LEU A 22 8.12 43.74 38.38
CA LEU A 22 8.70 44.81 37.57
C LEU A 22 10.04 44.38 36.96
N GLN A 23 10.89 43.69 37.74
CA GLN A 23 12.15 43.14 37.24
C GLN A 23 11.89 42.15 36.11
N LYS A 24 10.95 41.23 36.30
CA LYS A 24 10.56 40.26 35.26
C LYS A 24 10.05 40.94 33.98
N THR A 25 9.21 41.96 34.12
CA THR A 25 8.72 42.75 32.98
C THR A 25 9.85 43.50 32.26
N LEU A 26 10.87 43.94 33.00
CA LEU A 26 12.04 44.60 32.43
C LEU A 26 12.89 43.62 31.62
N ASP A 27 13.14 42.43 32.16
CA ASP A 27 13.91 41.36 31.49
C ASP A 27 13.19 40.88 30.21
N GLU A 28 11.87 40.69 30.27
CA GLU A 28 11.04 40.37 29.10
C GLU A 28 11.11 41.47 28.02
N ASN A 29 11.15 42.75 28.41
CA ASN A 29 11.34 43.85 27.46
C ASN A 29 12.72 43.86 26.81
N VAL A 30 13.78 43.49 27.53
CA VAL A 30 15.13 43.36 26.96
C VAL A 30 15.16 42.22 25.94
N GLU A 31 14.58 41.06 26.26
CA GLU A 31 14.48 39.95 25.31
C GLU A 31 13.68 40.32 24.05
N LEU A 32 12.55 41.01 24.21
CA LEU A 32 11.75 41.47 23.08
C LEU A 32 12.53 42.46 22.21
N ARG A 33 13.29 43.38 22.82
CA ARG A 33 14.17 44.29 22.07
C ARG A 33 15.27 43.55 21.33
N GLU A 34 15.88 42.52 21.92
CA GLU A 34 16.87 41.70 21.22
C GLU A 34 16.26 40.91 20.06
N ARG A 35 15.05 40.36 20.23
CA ARG A 35 14.32 39.67 19.15
C ARG A 35 13.96 40.65 18.02
N VAL A 36 13.51 41.86 18.35
CA VAL A 36 13.26 42.92 17.38
C VAL A 36 14.54 43.37 16.68
N ALA A 37 15.67 43.50 17.40
CA ALA A 37 16.96 43.85 16.81
C ALA A 37 17.50 42.75 15.88
N LYS A 38 17.32 41.47 16.23
CA LYS A 38 17.64 40.33 15.36
C LYS A 38 16.75 40.32 14.10
N LEU A 39 15.46 40.60 14.26
CA LEU A 39 14.54 40.76 13.14
C LEU A 39 14.91 41.97 12.28
N GLN A 40 15.33 43.10 12.84
CA GLN A 40 15.80 44.27 12.08
C GLN A 40 17.12 44.02 11.34
N LYS A 41 18.03 43.19 11.88
CA LYS A 41 19.23 42.75 11.13
C LYS A 41 18.91 41.74 10.02
N GLY A 42 17.86 40.93 10.17
CA GLY A 42 17.37 40.00 9.12
C GLY A 42 16.39 40.63 8.13
N THR A 43 15.79 41.76 8.47
CA THR A 43 14.88 42.51 7.61
C THR A 43 15.73 43.45 6.75
N LEU A 44 15.99 43.00 5.52
CA LEU A 44 16.34 43.80 4.34
C LEU A 44 16.18 45.32 4.55
N HIS A 45 17.30 46.03 4.37
CA HIS A 45 17.37 47.49 4.35
C HIS A 45 16.56 48.05 3.18
N LEU A 46 15.24 48.08 3.29
CA LEU A 46 14.30 48.66 2.32
C LEU A 46 14.27 50.20 2.36
N GLY A 47 15.26 50.85 2.97
CA GLY A 47 15.17 52.26 3.34
C GLY A 47 16.38 53.14 3.09
N GLN A 48 17.47 52.64 2.50
CA GLN A 48 18.61 53.50 2.16
C GLN A 48 19.05 53.26 0.71
N GLY A 49 18.99 54.33 -0.08
CA GLY A 49 19.10 54.32 -1.53
C GLY A 49 20.44 53.81 -2.03
N LEU A 50 20.42 52.57 -2.53
CA LEU A 50 21.35 52.09 -3.55
C LEU A 50 20.65 52.18 -4.93
N PRO A 51 21.41 52.35 -6.03
CA PRO A 51 20.84 52.59 -7.35
C PRO A 51 19.93 51.42 -7.75
N ARG A 52 18.63 51.70 -7.81
CA ARG A 52 17.54 50.73 -8.01
C ARG A 52 17.49 50.07 -9.39
N SER A 53 18.37 50.43 -10.33
CA SER A 53 18.29 49.94 -11.70
C SER A 53 18.69 48.47 -11.85
N ASN A 54 19.55 47.94 -10.98
CA ASN A 54 20.10 46.60 -11.15
C ASN A 54 19.53 45.58 -10.14
N LEU A 55 19.06 46.04 -8.98
CA LEU A 55 18.51 45.17 -7.93
C LEU A 55 17.22 44.46 -8.36
N SER A 56 16.38 45.09 -9.19
CA SER A 56 15.17 44.43 -9.72
C SER A 56 15.55 43.27 -10.63
N SER A 57 16.53 43.48 -11.53
CA SER A 57 17.04 42.45 -12.44
C SER A 57 17.67 41.29 -11.65
N GLU A 58 18.52 41.58 -10.66
CA GLU A 58 19.15 40.54 -9.83
C GLU A 58 18.11 39.72 -9.04
N LEU A 59 17.05 40.37 -8.54
CA LEU A 59 15.96 39.68 -7.86
C LEU A 59 15.09 38.87 -8.83
N GLU A 60 14.86 39.36 -10.05
CA GLU A 60 14.16 38.63 -11.12
C GLU A 60 14.96 37.39 -11.55
N ASP A 61 16.27 37.53 -11.77
CA ASP A 61 17.19 36.45 -12.10
C ASP A 61 17.24 35.40 -10.98
N GLU A 62 17.28 35.84 -9.71
CA GLU A 62 17.27 34.93 -8.56
C GLU A 62 15.91 34.22 -8.39
N ILE A 63 14.79 34.89 -8.67
CA ILE A 63 13.46 34.27 -8.70
C ILE A 63 13.40 33.23 -9.82
N GLU A 64 13.93 33.53 -10.99
CA GLU A 64 13.97 32.58 -12.11
C GLU A 64 14.85 31.38 -11.78
N ARG A 65 16.04 31.61 -11.20
CA ARG A 65 16.93 30.57 -10.68
C ARG A 65 16.23 29.66 -9.68
N LEU A 66 15.51 30.24 -8.71
CA LEU A 66 14.77 29.49 -7.69
C LEU A 66 13.59 28.70 -8.28
N LYS A 67 12.88 29.25 -9.27
CA LYS A 67 11.82 28.53 -10.00
C LYS A 67 12.40 27.34 -10.76
N GLU A 68 13.51 27.51 -11.46
CA GLU A 68 14.19 26.41 -12.14
C GLU A 68 14.67 25.34 -11.16
N GLU A 69 15.29 25.75 -10.05
CA GLU A 69 15.77 24.83 -9.02
C GLU A 69 14.61 24.03 -8.41
N HIS A 70 13.50 24.69 -8.09
CA HIS A 70 12.29 24.04 -7.61
C HIS A 70 11.73 23.06 -8.65
N ASN A 71 11.61 23.47 -9.92
CA ASN A 71 11.14 22.60 -10.99
C ASN A 71 12.02 21.37 -11.19
N ARG A 72 13.36 21.52 -11.08
CA ARG A 72 14.29 20.39 -11.12
C ARG A 72 14.08 19.44 -9.95
N LYS A 73 13.90 19.96 -8.72
CA LYS A 73 13.64 19.15 -7.52
C LYS A 73 12.33 18.39 -7.63
N VAL A 74 11.26 19.04 -8.08
CA VAL A 74 9.94 18.40 -8.29
C VAL A 74 10.07 17.27 -9.30
N LYS A 75 10.69 17.50 -10.47
CA LYS A 75 10.91 16.45 -11.47
C LYS A 75 11.72 15.27 -10.92
N ALA A 76 12.79 15.53 -10.16
CA ALA A 76 13.59 14.47 -9.55
C ALA A 76 12.77 13.64 -8.55
N ILE A 77 11.89 14.27 -7.77
CA ILE A 77 10.99 13.58 -6.84
C ILE A 77 9.94 12.77 -7.62
N GLU A 78 9.35 13.32 -8.68
CA GLU A 78 8.39 12.63 -9.54
C GLU A 78 9.01 11.41 -10.23
N GLU A 79 10.23 11.54 -10.76
CA GLU A 79 10.99 10.44 -11.37
C GLU A 79 11.33 9.34 -10.33
N ALA A 80 11.78 9.73 -9.13
CA ALA A 80 12.04 8.78 -8.05
C ALA A 80 10.76 8.06 -7.58
N ALA A 81 9.65 8.78 -7.46
CA ALA A 81 8.36 8.20 -7.12
C ALA A 81 7.85 7.26 -8.23
N SER A 82 8.02 7.64 -9.49
CA SER A 82 7.67 6.81 -10.66
C SER A 82 8.49 5.52 -10.71
N ALA A 83 9.80 5.61 -10.46
CA ALA A 83 10.68 4.44 -10.39
C ALA A 83 10.28 3.49 -9.25
N LYS A 84 10.00 4.03 -8.06
CA LYS A 84 9.55 3.25 -6.91
C LYS A 84 8.19 2.59 -7.15
N LEU A 85 7.27 3.30 -7.81
CA LEU A 85 5.97 2.75 -8.20
C LEU A 85 6.15 1.58 -9.17
N ALA A 86 7.00 1.72 -10.19
CA ALA A 86 7.28 0.65 -11.16
C ALA A 86 7.91 -0.58 -10.50
N GLU A 87 8.81 -0.40 -9.52
CA GLU A 87 9.38 -1.48 -8.73
C GLU A 87 8.31 -2.21 -7.91
N GLN A 88 7.44 -1.46 -7.22
CA GLN A 88 6.32 -2.02 -6.46
C GLN A 88 5.34 -2.78 -7.36
N THR A 89 5.03 -2.26 -8.56
CA THR A 89 4.18 -2.95 -9.53
C THR A 89 4.78 -4.30 -9.94
N ARG A 90 6.09 -4.36 -10.24
CA ARG A 90 6.76 -5.62 -10.56
C ARG A 90 6.72 -6.62 -9.40
N ALA A 91 6.98 -6.15 -8.17
CA ALA A 91 6.91 -7.02 -6.99
C ALA A 91 5.50 -7.61 -6.79
N VAL A 92 4.45 -6.82 -7.02
CA VAL A 92 3.06 -7.29 -6.96
C VAL A 92 2.77 -8.32 -8.08
N GLU A 93 3.25 -8.09 -9.30
CA GLU A 93 3.14 -9.05 -10.40
C GLU A 93 3.86 -10.38 -10.09
N GLU A 94 5.05 -10.33 -9.51
CA GLU A 94 5.79 -11.53 -9.07
C GLU A 94 5.05 -12.28 -7.95
N LEU A 95 4.53 -11.56 -6.95
CA LEU A 95 3.76 -12.17 -5.86
C LEU A 95 2.43 -12.78 -6.37
N THR A 96 1.74 -12.12 -7.29
CA THR A 96 0.49 -12.66 -7.86
C THR A 96 0.74 -13.89 -8.72
N THR A 97 1.81 -13.91 -9.52
CA THR A 97 2.20 -15.07 -10.33
C THR A 97 2.65 -16.25 -9.46
N THR A 98 3.44 -16.02 -8.40
CA THR A 98 3.82 -17.08 -7.45
C THR A 98 2.63 -17.61 -6.66
N ASN A 99 1.74 -16.74 -6.20
CA ASN A 99 0.52 -17.13 -5.48
C ASN A 99 -0.42 -17.97 -6.36
N SER A 100 -0.62 -17.60 -7.63
CA SER A 100 -1.42 -18.41 -8.56
C SER A 100 -0.81 -19.79 -8.81
N LYS A 101 0.52 -19.90 -8.94
CA LYS A 101 1.22 -21.19 -9.03
C LYS A 101 1.00 -22.05 -7.79
N LEU A 102 1.14 -21.47 -6.59
CA LEU A 102 0.93 -22.19 -5.34
C LEU A 102 -0.50 -22.68 -5.19
N LYS A 103 -1.50 -21.86 -5.54
CA LYS A 103 -2.91 -22.26 -5.56
C LYS A 103 -3.15 -23.43 -6.51
N ASN A 104 -2.60 -23.39 -7.72
CA ASN A 104 -2.72 -24.50 -8.67
C ASN A 104 -2.09 -25.78 -8.12
N ASN A 105 -0.88 -25.69 -7.55
CA ASN A 105 -0.21 -26.84 -6.95
C ASN A 105 -1.01 -27.43 -5.77
N LEU A 106 -1.60 -26.58 -4.93
CA LEU A 106 -2.43 -27.01 -3.82
C LEU A 106 -3.66 -27.77 -4.32
N VAL A 107 -4.34 -27.27 -5.35
CA VAL A 107 -5.48 -27.97 -5.97
C VAL A 107 -5.04 -29.30 -6.57
N THR A 108 -3.90 -29.36 -7.25
CA THR A 108 -3.36 -30.62 -7.80
C THR A 108 -3.06 -31.63 -6.69
N LEU A 109 -2.43 -31.20 -5.60
CA LEU A 109 -2.14 -32.06 -4.46
C LEU A 109 -3.42 -32.52 -3.75
N ASP A 110 -4.42 -31.66 -3.60
CA ASP A 110 -5.73 -32.02 -3.02
C ASP A 110 -6.47 -33.06 -3.85
N VAL A 111 -6.38 -32.99 -5.19
CA VAL A 111 -6.93 -34.01 -6.09
C VAL A 111 -6.17 -35.32 -5.92
N ALA A 112 -4.85 -35.30 -6.01
CA ALA A 112 -4.03 -36.50 -5.83
C ALA A 112 -4.25 -37.18 -4.47
N LEU A 113 -4.45 -36.40 -3.41
CA LEU A 113 -4.75 -36.90 -2.07
C LEU A 113 -6.15 -37.52 -1.99
N ARG A 114 -7.14 -36.93 -2.66
CA ARG A 114 -8.48 -37.53 -2.79
C ARG A 114 -8.43 -38.86 -3.54
N ASP A 115 -7.73 -38.90 -4.66
CA ASP A 115 -7.58 -40.12 -5.47
C ASP A 115 -6.89 -41.21 -4.65
N ALA A 116 -5.79 -40.90 -3.96
CA ALA A 116 -5.09 -41.85 -3.10
C ALA A 116 -5.99 -42.39 -1.96
N ARG A 117 -6.83 -41.54 -1.36
CA ARG A 117 -7.81 -41.98 -0.35
C ARG A 117 -8.86 -42.92 -0.94
N GLU A 118 -9.31 -42.66 -2.16
CA GLU A 118 -10.28 -43.51 -2.86
C GLU A 118 -9.67 -44.86 -3.24
N THR A 119 -8.44 -44.87 -3.78
CA THR A 119 -7.68 -46.10 -4.04
C THR A 119 -7.54 -46.94 -2.78
N LEU A 120 -7.08 -46.34 -1.67
CA LEU A 120 -6.89 -47.03 -0.39
C LEU A 120 -8.21 -47.57 0.17
N LYS A 121 -9.32 -46.84 -0.01
CA LYS A 121 -10.65 -47.33 0.35
C LYS A 121 -11.05 -48.54 -0.49
N SER A 122 -10.85 -48.50 -1.80
CA SER A 122 -11.17 -49.61 -2.71
C SER A 122 -10.34 -50.86 -2.41
N GLU A 123 -9.04 -50.70 -2.12
CA GLU A 123 -8.15 -51.79 -1.72
C GLU A 123 -8.60 -52.41 -0.40
N ARG A 124 -8.98 -51.60 0.60
CA ARG A 124 -9.51 -52.12 1.87
C ARG A 124 -10.77 -52.95 1.68
N GLU A 125 -11.69 -52.54 0.81
CA GLU A 125 -12.90 -53.32 0.52
C GLU A 125 -12.57 -54.60 -0.26
N ALA A 126 -11.60 -54.56 -1.19
CA ALA A 126 -11.10 -55.76 -1.88
C ALA A 126 -10.50 -56.77 -0.88
N TRP A 127 -9.62 -56.32 0.01
CA TRP A 127 -9.02 -57.16 1.06
C TRP A 127 -10.05 -57.76 2.01
N LYS A 128 -11.10 -57.00 2.39
CA LYS A 128 -12.21 -57.54 3.19
C LYS A 128 -12.97 -58.63 2.43
N GLY A 129 -13.22 -58.44 1.15
CA GLY A 129 -13.87 -59.44 0.29
C GLY A 129 -13.07 -60.73 0.16
N GLU A 130 -11.76 -60.62 -0.11
CA GLU A 130 -10.85 -61.77 -0.18
C GLU A 130 -10.80 -62.52 1.15
N ARG A 131 -10.72 -61.80 2.27
CA ARG A 131 -10.73 -62.41 3.60
C ARG A 131 -12.04 -63.16 3.88
N ALA A 132 -13.19 -62.58 3.54
CA ALA A 132 -14.48 -63.24 3.70
C ALA A 132 -14.59 -64.51 2.83
N GLN A 133 -14.05 -64.48 1.60
CA GLN A 133 -13.97 -65.67 0.74
C GLN A 133 -13.07 -66.75 1.31
N LEU A 134 -11.89 -66.39 1.84
CA LEU A 134 -10.99 -67.33 2.49
C LEU A 134 -11.63 -67.95 3.74
N GLU A 135 -12.26 -67.15 4.60
CA GLU A 135 -12.98 -67.63 5.79
C GLU A 135 -14.12 -68.58 5.42
N ALA A 136 -14.88 -68.29 4.36
CA ALA A 136 -15.91 -69.19 3.83
C ALA A 136 -15.32 -70.51 3.30
N THR A 137 -14.24 -70.43 2.53
CA THR A 137 -13.54 -71.60 1.97
C THR A 137 -12.98 -72.50 3.08
N ILE A 138 -12.37 -71.90 4.11
CA ILE A 138 -11.90 -72.63 5.30
C ILE A 138 -13.08 -73.29 6.02
N SER A 139 -14.17 -72.55 6.23
CA SER A 139 -15.36 -73.09 6.90
C SER A 139 -15.98 -74.28 6.14
N ASP A 140 -16.04 -74.22 4.82
CA ASP A 140 -16.55 -75.33 4.00
C ASP A 140 -15.57 -76.52 3.94
N ALA A 141 -14.26 -76.27 3.91
CA ALA A 141 -13.25 -77.31 4.05
C ALA A 141 -13.35 -78.01 5.43
N MET A 142 -13.64 -77.27 6.51
CA MET A 142 -13.85 -77.87 7.83
C MET A 142 -15.13 -78.72 7.92
N LYS A 143 -16.18 -78.42 7.17
CA LYS A 143 -17.41 -79.24 7.11
C LYS A 143 -17.22 -80.57 6.39
N THR A 144 -16.23 -80.67 5.51
CA THR A 144 -15.93 -81.90 4.75
C THR A 144 -14.86 -82.77 5.40
N LEU A 145 -14.32 -82.37 6.55
CA LEU A 145 -13.40 -83.18 7.36
C LEU A 145 -14.18 -84.23 8.19
N PRO A 146 -13.88 -85.53 8.08
CA PRO A 146 -14.40 -86.53 9.00
C PRO A 146 -13.80 -86.33 10.41
N PRO A 147 -14.47 -86.81 11.49
CA PRO A 147 -13.97 -86.64 12.85
C PRO A 147 -12.56 -87.22 12.98
N ALA A 148 -11.66 -86.42 13.56
CA ALA A 148 -10.24 -86.73 13.66
C ALA A 148 -10.01 -88.08 14.36
N SER A 149 -9.60 -89.08 13.58
CA SER A 149 -8.75 -90.14 14.11
C SER A 149 -7.39 -89.53 14.48
N PRO A 150 -6.73 -89.96 15.56
CA PRO A 150 -5.42 -89.45 15.96
C PRO A 150 -4.38 -89.89 14.92
N ARG A 151 -4.22 -89.09 13.86
CA ARG A 151 -3.10 -89.21 12.94
C ARG A 151 -1.93 -88.44 13.52
N ARG A 152 -0.87 -89.19 13.82
CA ARG A 152 0.49 -88.69 14.06
C ARG A 152 0.79 -87.51 13.14
N ILE A 153 1.03 -86.36 13.73
CA ILE A 153 1.65 -85.21 13.07
C ILE A 153 3.10 -85.59 12.81
N ASN A 154 3.34 -86.19 11.65
CA ASN A 154 4.64 -86.20 11.01
C ASN A 154 4.53 -85.24 9.81
N GLN A 155 4.42 -83.95 10.10
CA GLN A 155 4.81 -82.90 9.14
C GLN A 155 6.14 -82.35 9.63
N PRO A 156 7.14 -82.18 8.74
CA PRO A 156 8.46 -81.73 9.17
C PRO A 156 8.33 -80.32 9.77
N PRO A 157 8.84 -80.08 11.00
CA PRO A 157 8.72 -78.78 11.68
C PRO A 157 9.30 -77.60 10.88
N VAL A 158 10.19 -77.91 9.93
CA VAL A 158 10.95 -76.95 9.12
C VAL A 158 10.09 -76.10 8.17
N GLN A 159 8.94 -76.58 7.68
CA GLN A 159 8.14 -75.83 6.69
C GLN A 159 7.22 -74.77 7.30
N VAL A 160 6.70 -75.01 8.51
CA VAL A 160 5.80 -74.07 9.21
C VAL A 160 6.60 -72.91 9.80
N GLU A 161 7.74 -73.21 10.41
CA GLU A 161 8.67 -72.18 10.93
C GLU A 161 9.16 -71.25 9.81
N LEU A 162 9.40 -71.78 8.61
CA LEU A 162 9.88 -70.99 7.47
C LEU A 162 8.82 -70.02 6.90
N GLU A 163 7.53 -70.36 6.97
CA GLU A 163 6.45 -69.44 6.56
C GLU A 163 6.14 -68.39 7.62
N GLU A 164 6.19 -68.77 8.91
CA GLU A 164 6.11 -67.80 10.02
C GLU A 164 7.27 -66.82 9.99
N GLU A 165 8.48 -67.27 9.64
CA GLU A 165 9.65 -66.41 9.54
C GLU A 165 9.56 -65.45 8.34
N LYS A 166 9.02 -65.90 7.20
CA LYS A 166 8.73 -65.04 6.04
C LYS A 166 7.67 -63.99 6.34
N THR A 167 6.62 -64.34 7.08
CA THR A 167 5.57 -63.38 7.47
C THR A 167 6.08 -62.38 8.49
N ARG A 168 6.91 -62.81 9.45
CA ARG A 168 7.65 -61.90 10.35
C ARG A 168 8.52 -60.91 9.60
N GLN A 169 9.33 -61.38 8.64
CA GLN A 169 10.18 -60.50 7.83
C GLN A 169 9.35 -59.48 7.04
N ARG A 170 8.20 -59.87 6.48
CA ARG A 170 7.31 -58.93 5.78
C ARG A 170 6.74 -57.87 6.72
N LEU A 171 6.27 -58.27 7.90
CA LEU A 171 5.76 -57.34 8.92
C LEU A 171 6.85 -56.39 9.42
N GLU A 172 8.08 -56.86 9.55
CA GLU A 172 9.21 -56.05 9.99
C GLU A 172 9.59 -54.99 8.94
N VAL A 173 9.56 -55.36 7.65
CA VAL A 173 9.74 -54.42 6.53
C VAL A 173 8.63 -53.37 6.49
N GLU A 174 7.37 -53.78 6.65
CA GLU A 174 6.22 -52.87 6.65
C GLU A 174 6.23 -51.91 7.85
N LEU A 175 6.67 -52.41 9.02
CA LEU A 175 6.84 -51.59 10.23
C LEU A 175 7.97 -50.56 10.05
N GLU A 176 9.07 -50.93 9.40
CA GLU A 176 10.16 -50.00 9.10
C GLU A 176 9.75 -48.95 8.06
N GLN A 177 8.97 -49.34 7.04
CA GLN A 177 8.36 -48.38 6.10
C GLN A 177 7.43 -47.41 6.82
N SER A 178 6.60 -47.90 7.74
CA SER A 178 5.71 -47.07 8.55
C SER A 178 6.48 -46.08 9.43
N ARG A 179 7.58 -46.51 10.08
CA ARG A 179 8.49 -45.63 10.83
C ARG A 179 9.09 -44.54 9.95
N GLN A 180 9.52 -44.89 8.74
CA GLN A 180 10.10 -43.92 7.81
C GLN A 180 9.07 -42.88 7.35
N VAL A 181 7.83 -43.30 7.08
CA VAL A 181 6.73 -42.38 6.76
C VAL A 181 6.42 -41.45 7.93
N CYS A 182 6.36 -41.97 9.16
CA CYS A 182 6.16 -41.14 10.36
C CYS A 182 7.28 -40.11 10.53
N PHE A 183 8.54 -40.51 10.35
CA PHE A 183 9.68 -39.60 10.44
C PHE A 183 9.59 -38.47 9.40
N ILE A 184 9.23 -38.79 8.15
CA ILE A 184 9.04 -37.78 7.10
C ILE A 184 7.88 -36.84 7.46
N ALA A 185 6.77 -37.38 7.98
CA ALA A 185 5.62 -36.58 8.40
C ALA A 185 5.94 -35.64 9.58
N GLU A 186 6.71 -36.10 10.56
CA GLU A 186 7.17 -35.30 11.70
C GLU A 186 8.14 -34.19 11.24
N SER A 187 9.09 -34.51 10.36
CA SER A 187 10.00 -33.52 9.78
C SER A 187 9.25 -32.45 8.97
N ALA A 188 8.26 -32.86 8.16
CA ALA A 188 7.40 -31.94 7.43
C ALA A 188 6.57 -31.05 8.38
N ARG A 189 6.03 -31.62 9.46
CA ARG A 189 5.29 -30.87 10.48
C ARG A 189 6.18 -29.82 11.15
N ALA A 190 7.38 -30.21 11.59
CA ALA A 190 8.33 -29.28 12.19
C ALA A 190 8.70 -28.14 11.24
N SER A 191 8.94 -28.43 9.96
CA SER A 191 9.22 -27.39 8.96
C SER A 191 8.06 -26.43 8.74
N VAL A 192 6.82 -26.92 8.74
CA VAL A 192 5.63 -26.06 8.62
C VAL A 192 5.45 -25.20 9.87
N GLU A 193 5.71 -25.74 11.05
CA GLU A 193 5.63 -25.01 12.31
C GLU A 193 6.66 -23.86 12.36
N THR A 194 7.90 -24.10 11.92
CA THR A 194 8.90 -23.04 11.79
C THR A 194 8.45 -21.92 10.85
N ARG A 195 7.93 -22.27 9.66
CA ARG A 195 7.41 -21.27 8.70
C ARG A 195 6.22 -20.50 9.25
N LEU A 196 5.37 -21.14 10.05
CA LEU A 196 4.22 -20.47 10.65
C LEU A 196 4.66 -19.43 11.69
N VAL A 197 5.70 -19.74 12.47
CA VAL A 197 6.32 -18.76 13.39
C VAL A 197 6.92 -17.59 12.60
N GLU A 198 7.69 -17.86 11.55
CA GLU A 198 8.27 -16.80 10.69
C GLU A 198 7.20 -15.87 10.09
N VAL A 199 6.10 -16.43 9.57
CA VAL A 199 4.99 -15.65 9.02
C VAL A 199 4.28 -14.84 10.11
N THR A 200 4.17 -15.38 11.32
CA THR A 200 3.55 -14.68 12.45
C THR A 200 4.40 -13.49 12.87
N ASP A 201 5.71 -13.67 12.99
CA ASP A 201 6.67 -12.61 13.33
C ASP A 201 6.68 -11.50 12.26
N GLU A 202 6.65 -11.89 10.97
CA GLU A 202 6.59 -10.94 9.87
C GLU A 202 5.26 -10.15 9.86
N PHE A 203 4.14 -10.81 10.15
CA PHE A 203 2.84 -10.15 10.27
C PHE A 203 2.82 -9.16 11.43
N GLU A 204 3.37 -9.51 12.59
CA GLU A 204 3.49 -8.57 13.71
C GLU A 204 4.36 -7.37 13.38
N ARG A 205 5.49 -7.58 12.69
CA ARG A 205 6.38 -6.50 12.25
C ARG A 205 5.66 -5.54 11.31
N VAL A 206 4.99 -6.07 10.30
CA VAL A 206 4.23 -5.27 9.31
C VAL A 206 3.08 -4.53 9.99
N SER A 207 2.40 -5.16 10.95
CA SER A 207 1.31 -4.53 11.71
C SER A 207 1.81 -3.33 12.54
N LYS A 208 2.95 -3.48 13.24
CA LYS A 208 3.59 -2.38 13.98
C LYS A 208 4.06 -1.25 13.06
N GLU A 209 4.58 -1.59 11.88
CA GLU A 209 4.97 -0.59 10.89
C GLU A 209 3.75 0.18 10.37
N ALA A 210 2.66 -0.53 10.03
CA ALA A 210 1.41 0.08 9.58
C ALA A 210 0.79 1.00 10.65
N SER A 211 0.82 0.61 11.93
CA SER A 211 0.34 1.49 13.01
C SER A 211 1.19 2.75 13.12
N SER A 212 2.52 2.64 13.03
CA SER A 212 3.42 3.80 13.07
C SER A 212 3.20 4.75 11.88
N GLN A 213 2.95 4.21 10.68
CA GLN A 213 2.63 5.01 9.50
C GLN A 213 1.29 5.72 9.64
N ASN A 214 0.27 5.06 10.21
CA ASN A 214 -1.02 5.69 10.48
C ASN A 214 -0.91 6.83 11.50
N GLU A 215 -0.09 6.68 12.54
CA GLU A 215 0.22 7.76 13.49
C GLU A 215 0.88 8.95 12.78
N GLN A 216 1.86 8.69 11.91
CA GLN A 216 2.51 9.75 11.11
C GLN A 216 1.51 10.47 10.21
N ILE A 217 0.63 9.74 9.51
CA ILE A 217 -0.43 10.32 8.69
C ILE A 217 -1.33 11.22 9.54
N GLY A 218 -1.73 10.77 10.73
CA GLY A 218 -2.52 11.57 11.66
C GLY A 218 -1.83 12.87 12.07
N THR A 219 -0.53 12.81 12.40
CA THR A 219 0.24 14.03 12.73
C THR A 219 0.33 15.01 11.55
N LEU A 220 0.57 14.51 10.33
CA LEU A 220 0.64 15.33 9.12
C LEU A 220 -0.71 15.98 8.79
N GLN A 221 -1.82 15.25 8.98
CA GLN A 221 -3.17 15.80 8.81
C GLN A 221 -3.46 16.94 9.79
N ILE A 222 -3.05 16.79 11.06
CA ILE A 222 -3.19 17.86 12.07
C ILE A 222 -2.35 19.08 11.68
N GLN A 223 -1.12 18.88 11.22
CA GLN A 223 -0.26 19.99 10.76
C GLN A 223 -0.85 20.72 9.54
N LEU A 224 -1.41 19.99 8.58
CA LEU A 224 -2.10 20.56 7.42
C LEU A 224 -3.31 21.41 7.84
N ALA A 225 -4.12 20.93 8.79
CA ALA A 225 -5.25 21.68 9.31
C ALA A 225 -4.81 22.98 10.02
N ALA A 226 -3.76 22.91 10.84
CA ALA A 226 -3.21 24.09 11.52
C ALA A 226 -2.65 25.13 10.53
N MET A 227 -1.95 24.67 9.48
CA MET A 227 -1.45 25.52 8.40
C MET A 227 -2.58 26.22 7.64
N HIS A 228 -3.65 25.50 7.30
CA HIS A 228 -4.82 26.09 6.64
C HIS A 228 -5.52 27.13 7.51
N GLU A 229 -5.64 26.87 8.81
CA GLU A 229 -6.23 27.84 9.74
C GLU A 229 -5.36 29.10 9.88
N GLN A 230 -4.04 28.94 9.97
CA GLN A 230 -3.11 30.08 9.97
C GLN A 230 -3.21 30.90 8.68
N GLN A 231 -3.32 30.24 7.53
CA GLN A 231 -3.52 30.90 6.24
C GLN A 231 -4.85 31.67 6.20
N ARG A 232 -5.92 31.10 6.76
CA ARG A 232 -7.24 31.76 6.86
C ARG A 232 -7.15 33.03 7.69
N VAL A 233 -6.54 32.96 8.87
CA VAL A 233 -6.36 34.12 9.76
C VAL A 233 -5.54 35.23 9.08
N MET A 234 -4.40 34.89 8.46
CA MET A 234 -3.58 35.86 7.73
C MET A 234 -4.36 36.52 6.58
N SER A 235 -5.20 35.76 5.86
CA SER A 235 -6.06 36.30 4.81
C SER A 235 -7.10 37.28 5.36
N GLU A 236 -7.70 36.98 6.51
CA GLU A 236 -8.65 37.85 7.20
C GLU A 236 -8.00 39.15 7.71
N GLU A 237 -6.79 39.07 8.27
CA GLU A 237 -6.02 40.25 8.69
C GLU A 237 -5.65 41.16 7.52
N LEU A 238 -5.29 40.58 6.37
CA LEU A 238 -5.03 41.34 5.13
C LEU A 238 -6.31 42.03 4.63
N LYS A 239 -7.46 41.35 4.67
CA LYS A 239 -8.77 41.95 4.32
C LYS A 239 -9.13 43.10 5.27
N ALA A 240 -8.96 42.92 6.58
CA ALA A 240 -9.23 43.96 7.58
C ALA A 240 -8.30 45.18 7.45
N SER A 241 -7.02 44.95 7.13
CA SER A 241 -6.04 46.03 6.90
C SER A 241 -6.33 46.85 5.64
N ARG A 242 -6.91 46.21 4.60
CA ARG A 242 -7.37 46.90 3.39
C ARG A 242 -8.55 47.82 3.68
N GLN A 243 -9.53 47.36 4.45
CA GLN A 243 -10.71 48.16 4.84
C GLN A 243 -10.35 49.38 5.71
N ARG A 244 -9.27 49.32 6.51
CA ARG A 244 -8.83 50.44 7.35
C ARG A 244 -8.09 51.56 6.59
N LYS A 245 -7.70 51.36 5.33
CA LYS A 245 -6.91 52.34 4.53
C LYS A 245 -7.74 53.21 3.57
N GLU A 246 -9.07 53.15 3.61
CA GLU A 246 -9.94 54.02 2.81
C GLU A 246 -10.21 55.37 3.49
N ARG A 247 -9.25 56.30 3.43
CA ARG A 247 -9.52 57.74 3.63
C ARG A 247 -8.59 58.57 2.74
N PRO A 248 -9.07 59.25 1.67
CA PRO A 248 -8.18 59.86 0.68
C PRO A 248 -7.85 61.32 1.02
N THR A 249 -6.57 61.71 0.89
CA THR A 249 -6.16 63.13 0.84
C THR A 249 -5.13 63.40 -0.28
N SER A 250 -5.40 64.45 -1.05
CA SER A 250 -4.56 65.15 -2.06
C SER A 250 -4.36 64.55 -3.46
N ALA A 251 -4.12 65.39 -4.47
CA ALA A 251 -4.18 65.07 -5.91
C ALA A 251 -3.08 64.13 -6.47
N ALA A 252 -2.05 63.77 -5.70
CA ALA A 252 -1.17 62.64 -6.03
C ALA A 252 -1.88 61.28 -5.81
N SER A 253 -3.00 61.31 -5.07
CA SER A 253 -3.85 60.18 -4.74
C SER A 253 -4.60 59.62 -5.94
N THR A 254 -4.91 60.38 -7.00
CA THR A 254 -5.74 59.85 -8.11
C THR A 254 -5.00 58.81 -8.96
N LYS A 255 -3.72 59.00 -9.26
CA LYS A 255 -2.90 57.96 -9.93
C LYS A 255 -2.70 56.74 -9.04
N LEU A 256 -2.47 56.96 -7.74
CA LEU A 256 -2.34 55.87 -6.77
C LEU A 256 -3.67 55.12 -6.58
N LEU A 257 -4.81 55.81 -6.62
CA LEU A 257 -6.17 55.26 -6.59
C LEU A 257 -6.46 54.45 -7.84
N LEU A 258 -6.06 54.94 -9.03
CA LEU A 258 -6.19 54.20 -10.29
C LEU A 258 -5.32 52.94 -10.30
N GLN A 259 -4.10 53.03 -9.76
CA GLN A 259 -3.23 51.86 -9.63
C GLN A 259 -3.76 50.89 -8.57
N GLN A 260 -4.30 51.39 -7.46
CA GLN A 260 -4.96 50.60 -6.44
C GLN A 260 -6.22 49.92 -6.98
N SER A 261 -7.05 50.63 -7.76
CA SER A 261 -8.26 50.05 -8.36
C SER A 261 -7.91 49.00 -9.40
N ALA A 262 -6.85 49.21 -10.19
CA ALA A 262 -6.36 48.22 -11.13
C ALA A 262 -5.84 46.96 -10.42
N LEU A 263 -5.08 47.12 -9.33
CA LEU A 263 -4.60 46.00 -8.53
C LEU A 263 -5.73 45.26 -7.81
N LEU A 264 -6.77 45.98 -7.35
CA LEU A 264 -7.96 45.38 -6.76
C LEU A 264 -8.77 44.60 -7.80
N ALA A 265 -8.93 45.13 -9.01
CA ALA A 265 -9.58 44.41 -10.12
C ALA A 265 -8.79 43.15 -10.50
N GLN A 266 -7.45 43.22 -10.58
CA GLN A 266 -6.60 42.06 -10.82
C GLN A 266 -6.70 41.02 -9.72
N LEU A 267 -6.77 41.45 -8.45
CA LEU A 267 -6.97 40.53 -7.33
C LEU A 267 -8.35 39.86 -7.39
N GLN A 268 -9.38 40.60 -7.78
CA GLN A 268 -10.72 40.06 -7.93
C GLN A 268 -10.79 39.06 -9.09
N ASP A 269 -10.17 39.35 -10.23
CA ASP A 269 -10.04 38.41 -11.35
C ASP A 269 -9.29 37.13 -10.94
N MET A 270 -8.20 37.28 -10.16
CA MET A 270 -7.46 36.16 -9.60
C MET A 270 -8.29 35.33 -8.63
N GLU A 271 -9.07 35.97 -7.75
CA GLU A 271 -9.97 35.29 -6.81
C GLU A 271 -11.07 34.52 -7.56
N GLU A 272 -11.65 35.11 -8.61
CA GLU A 272 -12.63 34.42 -9.47
C GLU A 272 -12.01 33.25 -10.24
N HIS A 273 -10.77 33.42 -10.73
CA HIS A 273 -10.04 32.34 -11.40
C HIS A 273 -9.74 31.20 -10.42
N HIS A 274 -9.34 31.50 -9.18
CA HIS A 274 -9.14 30.49 -8.15
C HIS A 274 -10.45 29.77 -7.78
N ALA A 275 -11.55 30.50 -7.65
CA ALA A 275 -12.86 29.91 -7.38
C ALA A 275 -13.31 28.97 -8.51
N LYS A 276 -13.10 29.35 -9.78
CA LYS A 276 -13.36 28.49 -10.95
C LYS A 276 -12.50 27.23 -10.93
N LEU A 277 -11.19 27.38 -10.70
CA LEU A 277 -10.26 26.25 -10.65
C LEU A 277 -10.60 25.29 -9.50
N GLN A 278 -11.04 25.81 -8.36
CA GLN A 278 -11.47 24.99 -7.23
C GLN A 278 -12.76 24.21 -7.54
N ALA A 279 -13.72 24.83 -8.24
CA ALA A 279 -14.93 24.15 -8.71
C ALA A 279 -14.61 23.05 -9.73
N GLU A 280 -13.70 23.30 -10.67
CA GLU A 280 -13.22 22.30 -11.63
C GLU A 280 -12.53 21.13 -10.93
N TYR A 281 -11.65 21.41 -9.96
CA TYR A 281 -10.98 20.40 -9.16
C TYR A 281 -11.98 19.49 -8.43
N GLN A 282 -13.01 20.08 -7.79
CA GLN A 282 -14.07 19.31 -7.14
C GLN A 282 -14.85 18.46 -8.14
N ALA A 283 -15.20 19.00 -9.32
CA ALA A 283 -15.89 18.22 -10.35
C ALA A 283 -15.04 17.05 -10.89
N LEU A 284 -13.73 17.25 -11.03
CA LEU A 284 -12.76 16.20 -11.38
C LEU A 284 -12.65 15.14 -10.29
N GLN A 285 -12.62 15.56 -9.02
CA GLN A 285 -12.60 14.65 -7.88
C GLN A 285 -13.87 13.80 -7.83
N ASP A 286 -15.05 14.40 -8.00
CA ASP A 286 -16.33 13.69 -8.06
C ASP A 286 -16.38 12.70 -9.22
N ARG A 287 -15.85 13.09 -10.39
CA ARG A 287 -15.76 12.19 -11.55
C ARG A 287 -14.83 11.02 -11.28
N THR A 288 -13.72 11.25 -10.59
CA THR A 288 -12.78 10.21 -10.21
C THR A 288 -13.41 9.21 -9.25
N VAL A 289 -14.14 9.70 -8.24
CA VAL A 289 -14.89 8.85 -7.31
C VAL A 289 -15.94 8.01 -8.05
N LYS A 290 -16.68 8.62 -8.99
CA LYS A 290 -17.65 7.88 -9.83
C LYS A 290 -16.99 6.78 -10.66
N LEU A 291 -15.84 7.06 -11.28
CA LEU A 291 -15.09 6.06 -12.06
C LEU A 291 -14.54 4.94 -11.16
N GLN A 292 -14.02 5.27 -9.98
CA GLN A 292 -13.58 4.27 -9.00
C GLN A 292 -14.73 3.37 -8.55
N GLN A 293 -15.92 3.95 -8.31
CA GLN A 293 -17.11 3.18 -7.96
C GLN A 293 -17.56 2.27 -9.12
N GLN A 294 -17.52 2.76 -10.36
CA GLN A 294 -17.84 1.95 -11.54
C GLN A 294 -16.88 0.77 -11.68
N LEU A 295 -15.58 1.00 -11.53
CA LEU A 295 -14.58 -0.07 -11.57
C LEU A 295 -14.80 -1.09 -10.44
N ALA A 296 -15.10 -0.63 -9.23
CA ALA A 296 -15.40 -1.51 -8.10
C ALA A 296 -16.65 -2.38 -8.37
N ASN A 297 -17.69 -1.80 -8.96
CA ASN A 297 -18.91 -2.50 -9.35
C ASN A 297 -18.63 -3.54 -10.46
N GLU A 298 -17.88 -3.19 -11.50
CA GLU A 298 -17.50 -4.14 -12.56
C GLU A 298 -16.67 -5.30 -12.03
N ILE A 299 -15.75 -5.05 -11.10
CA ILE A 299 -14.95 -6.10 -10.45
C ILE A 299 -15.87 -7.02 -9.63
N ALA A 300 -16.84 -6.46 -8.90
CA ALA A 300 -17.79 -7.23 -8.13
C ALA A 300 -18.69 -8.08 -9.03
N GLU A 301 -19.17 -7.52 -10.14
CA GLU A 301 -19.98 -8.23 -11.15
C GLU A 301 -19.19 -9.36 -11.79
N ARG A 302 -17.96 -9.12 -12.26
CA ARG A 302 -17.08 -10.18 -12.80
C ARG A 302 -16.76 -11.27 -11.78
N ARG A 303 -16.64 -10.93 -10.49
CA ARG A 303 -16.45 -11.92 -9.42
C ARG A 303 -17.71 -12.75 -9.17
N ALA A 304 -18.89 -12.13 -9.23
CA ALA A 304 -20.16 -12.83 -9.11
C ALA A 304 -20.41 -13.76 -10.31
N ASP A 305 -20.13 -13.29 -11.53
CA ASP A 305 -20.21 -14.09 -12.75
C ASP A 305 -19.19 -15.24 -12.73
N ALA A 306 -17.96 -15.01 -12.27
CA ALA A 306 -16.96 -16.06 -12.10
C ALA A 306 -17.31 -17.07 -10.98
N ALA A 307 -18.17 -16.69 -10.02
CA ALA A 307 -18.67 -17.61 -9.00
C ALA A 307 -19.89 -18.41 -9.49
N GLY A 308 -20.72 -17.84 -10.38
CA GLY A 308 -21.90 -18.50 -10.94
C GLY A 308 -21.63 -19.34 -12.20
N ALA A 309 -20.67 -18.92 -13.02
CA ALA A 309 -20.24 -19.63 -14.21
C ALA A 309 -19.13 -20.62 -13.82
N GLY A 310 -19.42 -21.92 -13.89
CA GLY A 310 -18.41 -22.96 -13.60
C GLY A 310 -17.12 -22.76 -14.40
N ILE A 311 -15.99 -23.23 -13.86
CA ILE A 311 -14.61 -23.03 -14.38
C ILE A 311 -14.49 -23.23 -15.91
N PHE A 312 -15.30 -24.13 -16.49
CA PHE A 312 -15.36 -24.37 -17.93
C PHE A 312 -15.95 -23.21 -18.75
N ALA A 313 -17.01 -22.55 -18.27
CA ALA A 313 -17.60 -21.40 -18.94
C ALA A 313 -16.61 -20.23 -18.97
N ILE A 314 -15.95 -19.96 -17.83
CA ILE A 314 -14.88 -18.96 -17.73
C ILE A 314 -13.73 -19.29 -18.69
N HIS A 315 -13.34 -20.56 -18.82
CA HIS A 315 -12.28 -20.97 -19.74
C HIS A 315 -12.66 -20.77 -21.22
N VAL A 316 -13.92 -21.03 -21.58
CA VAL A 316 -14.42 -20.79 -22.95
C VAL A 316 -14.47 -19.30 -23.25
N ASP A 317 -14.94 -18.48 -22.32
CA ASP A 317 -15.00 -17.03 -22.48
C ASP A 317 -13.60 -16.42 -22.58
N LEU A 318 -12.66 -16.85 -21.73
CA LEU A 318 -11.25 -16.44 -21.82
C LEU A 318 -10.62 -16.85 -23.16
N LYS A 319 -10.95 -18.03 -23.70
CA LYS A 319 -10.49 -18.44 -25.04
C LYS A 319 -11.06 -17.54 -26.13
N ARG A 320 -12.33 -17.15 -26.01
CA ARG A 320 -13.00 -16.25 -26.96
C ARG A 320 -12.42 -14.84 -26.90
N GLU A 321 -12.21 -14.31 -25.71
CA GLU A 321 -11.58 -13.01 -25.48
C GLU A 321 -10.13 -13.00 -25.97
N ASN A 322 -9.35 -14.04 -25.68
CA ASN A 322 -7.97 -14.16 -26.17
C ASN A 322 -7.93 -14.21 -27.71
N PHE A 323 -8.90 -14.88 -28.34
CA PHE A 323 -9.02 -14.89 -29.80
C PHE A 323 -9.33 -13.49 -30.35
N GLN A 324 -10.25 -12.74 -29.71
CA GLN A 324 -10.57 -11.37 -30.10
C GLN A 324 -9.37 -10.42 -29.93
N LEU A 325 -8.64 -10.52 -28.82
CA LEU A 325 -7.43 -9.72 -28.59
C LEU A 325 -6.35 -10.01 -29.63
N ARG A 326 -6.16 -11.28 -30.03
CA ARG A 326 -5.24 -11.63 -31.12
C ARG A 326 -5.67 -11.01 -32.45
N ALA A 327 -6.97 -11.02 -32.76
CA ALA A 327 -7.49 -10.40 -33.96
C ALA A 327 -7.25 -8.88 -33.97
N GLN A 328 -7.48 -8.20 -32.83
CA GLN A 328 -7.22 -6.76 -32.68
C GLN A 328 -5.72 -6.43 -32.80
N VAL A 329 -4.85 -7.26 -32.22
CA VAL A 329 -3.39 -7.09 -32.36
C VAL A 329 -2.95 -7.25 -33.81
N GLU A 330 -3.49 -8.22 -34.54
CA GLU A 330 -3.19 -8.37 -35.98
C GLU A 330 -3.73 -7.20 -36.81
N GLU A 331 -4.90 -6.65 -36.47
CA GLU A 331 -5.43 -5.44 -37.10
C GLU A 331 -4.55 -4.22 -36.81
N LEU A 332 -4.08 -4.05 -35.58
CA LEU A 332 -3.13 -3.00 -35.20
C LEU A 332 -1.79 -3.15 -35.93
N LYS A 333 -1.27 -4.38 -36.08
CA LYS A 333 -0.07 -4.65 -36.90
C LYS A 333 -0.32 -4.33 -38.38
N ALA A 334 -1.50 -4.65 -38.91
CA ALA A 334 -1.87 -4.34 -40.29
C ALA A 334 -1.97 -2.82 -40.50
N LEU A 335 -2.55 -2.09 -39.56
CA LEU A 335 -2.58 -0.62 -39.54
C LEU A 335 -1.17 -0.05 -39.46
N GLN A 336 -0.35 -0.51 -38.53
CA GLN A 336 1.05 -0.08 -38.40
C GLN A 336 1.83 -0.33 -39.71
N LYS A 337 1.66 -1.49 -40.35
CA LYS A 337 2.28 -1.81 -41.64
C LYS A 337 1.78 -0.87 -42.75
N ARG A 338 0.49 -0.55 -42.78
CA ARG A 338 -0.08 0.45 -43.70
C ARG A 338 0.49 1.84 -43.46
N PHE A 339 0.58 2.30 -42.21
CA PHE A 339 1.17 3.60 -41.85
C PHE A 339 2.67 3.68 -42.20
N LEU A 340 3.44 2.63 -41.94
CA LEU A 340 4.87 2.58 -42.27
C LEU A 340 5.11 2.51 -43.79
N THR A 341 4.22 1.86 -44.54
CA THR A 341 4.32 1.79 -46.01
C THR A 341 3.84 3.07 -46.70
N THR A 342 2.86 3.79 -46.16
CA THR A 342 2.48 5.12 -46.65
C THR A 342 3.51 6.20 -46.29
N ALA A 343 4.15 6.11 -45.13
CA ALA A 343 5.26 6.98 -44.75
C ALA A 343 6.47 6.86 -45.68
N LYS A 344 6.80 5.64 -46.16
CA LYS A 344 7.89 5.43 -47.15
C LYS A 344 7.58 5.92 -48.56
N LYS A 345 6.31 6.06 -48.97
CA LYS A 345 5.93 6.60 -50.29
C LYS A 345 5.82 8.13 -50.31
N LYS A 346 5.80 8.78 -49.14
CA LYS A 346 5.83 10.23 -48.98
C LYS A 346 7.24 10.67 -48.54
N THR A 347 8.27 10.21 -49.25
CA THR A 347 9.58 10.87 -49.22
C THR A 347 9.39 12.29 -49.74
N MET A 348 9.21 13.20 -48.79
CA MET A 348 9.58 14.61 -48.79
C MET A 348 10.40 15.01 -50.03
N SER A 349 9.72 15.38 -51.13
CA SER A 349 10.33 16.26 -52.13
C SER A 349 10.19 17.68 -51.59
N PHE A 350 11.23 18.17 -50.91
CA PHE A 350 11.35 19.60 -50.69
C PHE A 350 11.83 20.22 -52.01
N PRO A 351 11.10 21.21 -52.58
CA PRO A 351 11.62 21.95 -53.71
C PRO A 351 12.80 22.78 -53.20
N ALA A 352 13.96 22.59 -53.80
CA ALA A 352 15.08 23.48 -53.61
C ALA A 352 14.76 24.80 -54.33
N LEU A 353 14.53 25.86 -53.54
CA LEU A 353 15.01 27.24 -53.74
C LEU A 353 14.64 28.08 -52.51
#